data_AF-A0A958MUU0-F1
#
_entry.id   AF-A0A958MUU0-F1
#
_cell.length_a   1.000
_cell.length_b   1.000
_cell.length_c   1.000
_cell.angle_alpha   90.00
_cell.angle_beta   90.00
_cell.angle_gamma   90.00
#
_symmetry.space_group_name_H-M   'P 1'
#
loop_
_entity.id
_entity.type
_entity.pdbx_description
1 polymer ?
#
loop_
_entity_poly.entity_id
_entity_poly.type
_entity_poly.pdbx_seq_one_letter_code
_entity_poly.pdbx_strand_id
1 'polypeptide(L)'
;FRFKVETVEDLSHFSVSLKDSTRGPYNSSWSRAWRGRTIAHEIGHMMGLADEYKTISGEIDCLEDSLMCTSYRGTLWVHHYYLVLRRIFSEHP
;
A
#
# COMPACT_ATOMS: atom_id res chain seq x y z
N PHE A 1 31.20 13.93 18.66
CA PHE A 1 29.98 13.69 17.86
C PHE A 1 30.33 13.91 16.38
N ARG A 2 30.05 12.94 15.51
CA ARG A 2 30.34 13.01 14.07
C ARG A 2 29.02 13.01 13.32
N PHE A 3 28.65 14.14 12.74
CA PHE A 3 27.50 14.22 11.86
C PHE A 3 27.89 13.67 10.49
N LYS A 4 27.12 12.71 9.98
CA LYS A 4 27.30 12.14 8.65
C LYS A 4 26.12 12.60 7.81
N VAL A 5 26.41 13.25 6.69
CA VAL A 5 25.40 13.63 5.71
C VAL A 5 25.14 12.39 4.87
N GLU A 6 23.93 11.86 4.96
CA GLU A 6 23.45 10.73 4.17
C GLU A 6 22.30 11.24 3.29
N THR A 7 22.19 10.74 2.05
CA THR A 7 21.07 11.13 1.19
C THR A 7 19.79 10.48 1.69
N VAL A 8 18.63 11.06 1.34
CA VAL A 8 17.33 10.49 1.73
C VAL A 8 17.15 9.08 1.14
N GLU A 9 17.79 8.79 0.00
CA GLU A 9 17.80 7.44 -0.56
C GLU A 9 18.53 6.43 0.35
N ASP A 10 19.68 6.80 0.91
CA ASP A 10 20.52 5.89 1.73
C ASP A 10 19.85 5.50 3.06
N LEU A 11 18.94 6.33 3.57
CA LEU A 11 18.16 6.08 4.79
C LEU A 11 16.76 5.53 4.53
N SER A 12 16.37 5.38 3.25
CA SER A 12 15.02 4.93 2.93
C SER A 12 14.84 3.44 3.27
N HIS A 13 13.89 3.13 4.15
CA HIS A 13 13.51 1.74 4.44
C HIS A 13 12.83 1.06 3.24
N PHE A 14 12.30 1.86 2.32
CA PHE A 14 11.58 1.41 1.14
C PHE A 14 11.67 2.47 0.04
N SER A 15 11.94 2.04 -1.19
CA SER A 15 12.00 2.89 -2.37
C SER A 15 11.28 2.24 -3.54
N VAL A 16 10.68 3.07 -4.41
CA VAL A 16 9.97 2.62 -5.61
C VAL A 16 10.48 3.36 -6.83
N SER A 17 10.55 2.68 -7.96
CA SER A 17 10.83 3.33 -9.24
C SER A 17 9.58 4.00 -9.81
N LEU A 18 9.67 5.27 -10.20
CA LEU A 18 8.57 5.94 -10.89
C LEU A 18 8.57 5.61 -12.39
N LYS A 19 7.40 5.25 -12.92
CA LYS A 19 7.18 4.96 -14.35
C LYS A 19 5.99 5.78 -14.88
N ASP A 20 5.93 5.98 -16.19
CA ASP A 20 4.79 6.66 -16.83
C ASP A 20 3.48 5.91 -16.72
N SER A 21 3.56 4.58 -16.85
CA SER A 21 2.43 3.69 -16.66
C SER A 21 2.95 2.34 -16.20
N THR A 22 2.22 1.70 -15.29
CA THR A 22 2.54 0.36 -14.81
C THR A 22 1.25 -0.32 -14.35
N ARG A 23 1.22 -1.64 -14.56
CA ARG A 23 0.26 -2.58 -13.96
C ARG A 23 1.02 -3.62 -13.10
N GLY A 24 2.32 -3.38 -12.86
CA GLY A 24 3.27 -4.33 -12.28
C GLY A 24 3.34 -4.29 -10.75
N PRO A 25 4.16 -5.17 -10.15
CA PRO A 25 4.07 -5.51 -8.73
C PRO A 25 4.25 -4.29 -7.83
N TYR A 26 3.28 -4.18 -6.94
CA TYR A 26 2.90 -3.15 -5.98
C TYR A 26 4.05 -2.46 -5.22
N ASN A 27 5.20 -3.11 -5.10
CA ASN A 27 6.34 -2.68 -4.30
C ASN A 27 7.59 -2.25 -5.10
N SER A 28 7.57 -2.34 -6.43
CA SER A 28 8.78 -2.15 -7.26
C SER A 28 8.71 -0.93 -8.17
N SER A 29 7.52 -0.61 -8.68
CA SER A 29 7.35 0.56 -9.53
C SER A 29 5.95 1.14 -9.47
N TRP A 30 5.87 2.46 -9.38
CA TRP A 30 4.61 3.19 -9.25
C TRP A 30 4.41 4.11 -10.45
N SER A 31 3.15 4.24 -10.88
CA SER A 31 2.83 5.13 -11.99
C SER A 31 2.75 6.58 -11.51
N ARG A 32 3.33 7.50 -12.28
CA ARG A 32 3.16 8.95 -12.10
C ARG A 32 1.71 9.40 -12.28
N ALA A 33 0.88 8.60 -12.95
CA ALA A 33 -0.54 8.88 -13.15
C ALA A 33 -1.45 8.35 -12.02
N TRP A 34 -0.90 7.63 -11.04
CA TRP A 34 -1.69 7.12 -9.93
C TRP A 34 -2.19 8.25 -9.04
N ARG A 35 -3.41 8.08 -8.53
CA ARG A 35 -4.01 8.99 -7.55
C ARG A 35 -3.62 8.56 -6.14
N GLY A 36 -3.76 9.47 -5.19
CA GLY A 36 -3.48 9.18 -3.77
C GLY A 36 -4.21 7.96 -3.22
N ARG A 37 -5.40 7.62 -3.75
CA ARG A 37 -6.15 6.41 -3.36
C ARG A 37 -5.47 5.13 -3.82
N THR A 38 -4.98 5.10 -5.06
CA THR A 38 -4.19 3.96 -5.58
C THR A 38 -2.94 3.78 -4.76
N ILE A 39 -2.21 4.86 -4.48
CA ILE A 39 -1.04 4.82 -3.60
C ILE A 39 -1.40 4.30 -2.19
N ALA A 40 -2.50 4.75 -1.60
CA ALA A 40 -2.94 4.31 -0.28
C ALA A 40 -3.34 2.82 -0.26
N HIS A 41 -3.93 2.30 -1.33
CA HIS A 41 -4.20 0.86 -1.50
C HIS A 41 -2.88 0.06 -1.46
N GLU A 42 -1.87 0.49 -2.22
CA GLU A 42 -0.56 -0.19 -2.24
C GLU A 42 0.18 -0.13 -0.90
N ILE A 43 0.13 1.02 -0.23
CA ILE A 43 0.68 1.15 1.12
C ILE A 43 -0.07 0.23 2.10
N GLY A 44 -1.38 0.05 1.92
CA GLY A 44 -2.18 -0.92 2.66
C GLY A 44 -1.62 -2.33 2.58
N HIS A 45 -1.20 -2.77 1.39
CA HIS A 45 -0.52 -4.06 1.21
C HIS A 45 0.81 -4.14 1.95
N MET A 46 1.61 -3.06 1.93
CA MET A 46 2.88 -3.00 2.68
C MET A 46 2.65 -3.09 4.20
N MET A 47 1.52 -2.59 4.68
CA MET A 47 1.08 -2.72 6.07
C MET A 47 0.37 -4.05 6.37
N GLY A 48 0.22 -4.93 5.36
CA GLY A 48 -0.28 -6.28 5.53
C GLY A 48 -1.76 -6.50 5.25
N LEU A 49 -2.45 -5.54 4.61
CA LEU A 49 -3.82 -5.73 4.13
C LEU A 49 -3.79 -6.53 2.82
N ALA A 50 -4.71 -7.48 2.66
CA ALA A 50 -4.90 -8.19 1.41
C ALA A 50 -5.92 -7.46 0.52
N ASP A 51 -5.88 -7.76 -0.78
CA ASP A 51 -7.00 -7.46 -1.66
C ASP A 51 -8.27 -8.17 -1.17
N GLU A 52 -9.40 -7.46 -1.18
CA GLU A 52 -10.68 -8.03 -0.78
C GLU A 52 -11.42 -8.69 -1.96
N TYR A 53 -11.08 -8.35 -3.20
CA TYR A 53 -11.60 -9.04 -4.39
C TYR A 53 -10.87 -10.38 -4.59
N LYS A 54 -11.47 -11.28 -5.38
CA LYS A 54 -10.84 -12.57 -5.70
C LYS A 54 -9.61 -12.34 -6.56
N THR A 55 -8.41 -12.48 -5.98
CA THR A 55 -7.13 -12.22 -6.65
C THR A 55 -6.87 -13.10 -7.87
N ILE A 56 -7.40 -14.33 -7.90
CA ILE A 56 -7.21 -15.27 -9.02
C ILE A 56 -8.16 -14.97 -10.19
N SER A 57 -9.44 -14.75 -9.92
CA SER A 57 -10.45 -14.52 -10.97
C SER A 57 -10.65 -13.05 -11.32
N GLY A 58 -10.17 -12.12 -10.48
CA GLY A 58 -10.49 -10.69 -10.57
C GLY A 58 -11.96 -10.39 -10.28
N GLU A 59 -12.72 -11.37 -9.79
CA GLU A 59 -14.14 -11.21 -9.49
C GLU A 59 -14.32 -10.29 -8.28
N ILE A 60 -15.12 -9.25 -8.47
CA ILE A 60 -15.46 -8.29 -7.42
C ILE A 60 -16.57 -8.91 -6.57
N ASP A 61 -16.16 -9.70 -5.59
CA ASP A 61 -17.01 -10.28 -4.55
C ASP A 61 -16.59 -9.68 -3.19
N CYS A 62 -16.64 -8.35 -3.12
CA CYS A 62 -16.21 -7.55 -1.98
C CYS A 62 -17.04 -6.28 -1.84
N LEU A 63 -16.86 -5.57 -0.73
CA LEU A 63 -17.53 -4.29 -0.50
C LEU A 63 -16.94 -3.24 -1.45
N GLU A 64 -17.68 -2.85 -2.48
CA GLU A 64 -17.19 -1.92 -3.52
C GLU A 64 -16.72 -0.57 -2.95
N ASP A 65 -17.20 -0.17 -1.77
CA ASP A 65 -16.76 1.08 -1.13
C ASP A 65 -15.45 0.92 -0.33
N SER A 66 -14.89 -0.28 -0.27
CA SER A 66 -13.61 -0.55 0.37
C SER A 66 -12.44 -0.23 -0.55
N LEU A 67 -11.45 0.47 0.00
CA LEU A 67 -10.21 0.77 -0.70
C LEU A 67 -9.43 -0.50 -1.04
N MET A 68 -9.57 -1.58 -0.27
CA MET A 68 -8.94 -2.87 -0.55
C MET A 68 -9.72 -3.72 -1.57
N CYS A 69 -10.92 -3.29 -1.95
CA CYS A 69 -11.72 -3.87 -3.03
C CYS A 69 -11.53 -3.09 -4.34
N THR A 70 -11.60 -1.75 -4.30
CA THR A 70 -11.36 -0.87 -5.46
C THR A 70 -10.52 0.35 -5.11
N SER A 71 -9.31 0.37 -5.65
CA SER A 71 -8.34 1.45 -5.41
C SER A 71 -8.70 2.78 -6.11
N TYR A 72 -9.66 2.76 -7.05
CA TYR A 72 -10.08 3.95 -7.80
C TYR A 72 -11.15 4.77 -7.05
N ARG A 73 -12.08 4.10 -6.34
CA ARG A 73 -13.26 4.75 -5.71
C ARG A 73 -13.44 4.46 -4.23
N GLY A 74 -12.84 3.39 -3.71
CA GLY A 74 -13.03 2.96 -2.34
C GLY A 74 -12.43 3.91 -1.30
N THR A 75 -12.73 3.60 -0.05
CA THR A 75 -12.30 4.33 1.14
C THR A 75 -11.73 3.36 2.19
N LEU A 76 -10.93 3.87 3.13
CA LEU A 76 -10.46 3.04 4.24
C LEU A 76 -11.56 2.89 5.28
N TRP A 77 -11.90 1.66 5.61
CA TRP A 77 -12.87 1.31 6.64
C TRP A 77 -12.20 1.10 7.99
N VAL A 78 -12.99 1.17 9.06
CA VAL A 78 -12.52 1.05 10.45
C VAL A 78 -11.70 -0.24 10.67
N HIS A 79 -12.11 -1.36 10.07
CA HIS A 79 -11.40 -2.63 10.22
C HIS A 79 -10.00 -2.62 9.61
N HIS A 80 -9.74 -1.84 8.55
CA HIS A 80 -8.39 -1.69 7.99
C HIS A 80 -7.43 -1.09 9.04
N TYR A 81 -7.85 -0.01 9.71
CA TYR A 81 -7.06 0.61 10.77
C TYR A 81 -6.83 -0.37 11.91
N TYR A 82 -7.86 -1.10 12.32
CA TYR A 82 -7.75 -2.12 13.36
C TYR A 82 -6.72 -3.20 13.00
N LEU A 83 -6.73 -3.74 11.77
CA LEU A 83 -5.79 -4.78 11.33
C LEU A 83 -4.35 -4.28 11.29
N VAL A 84 -4.12 -3.06 10.78
CA VAL A 84 -2.80 -2.42 10.74
C VAL A 84 -2.28 -2.18 12.15
N LEU A 85 -3.07 -1.52 13.01
CA LEU A 85 -2.67 -1.22 14.39
C LEU A 85 -2.45 -2.49 15.20
N ARG A 86 -3.34 -3.49 15.07
CA ARG A 86 -3.18 -4.78 15.71
C ARG A 86 -1.84 -5.40 15.33
N ARG A 87 -1.44 -5.38 14.06
CA ARG A 87 -0.14 -5.91 13.64
C ARG A 87 1.01 -5.14 14.29
N ILE A 88 1.02 -3.82 14.19
CA ILE A 88 2.07 -2.96 14.77
C ILE A 88 2.24 -3.22 16.27
N PHE A 89 1.13 -3.32 17.01
CA PHE A 89 1.18 -3.53 18.46
C PHE A 89 1.32 -4.99 18.90
N SER A 90 1.03 -5.96 18.02
CA SER A 90 1.24 -7.39 18.31
C SER A 90 2.65 -7.88 17.93
N GLU A 91 3.39 -7.11 17.12
CA GLU A 91 4.80 -7.37 16.77
C GLU A 91 5.79 -6.85 17.82
N HIS A 92 5.33 -6.61 19.05
CA HIS A 92 6.19 -6.47 20.23
C HIS A 92 6.02 -7.68 21.14
N PRO A 93 7.05 -8.53 21.32
CA PRO A 93 7.06 -9.55 22.37
C PRO A 93 7.02 -8.95 23.77
#